data_AF-A0A914WQ06-F1
#
_entry.id   AF-A0A914WQ06-F1
#
_cell.length_a   1.000
_cell.length_b   1.000
_cell.length_c   1.000
_cell.angle_alpha   90.00
_cell.angle_beta   90.00
_cell.angle_gamma   90.00
#
_symmetry.space_group_name_H-M   'P 1'
#
loop_
_entity.id
_entity.type
_entity.pdbx_description
1 polymer ?
#
loop_
_entity_poly.entity_id
_entity_poly.type
_entity_poly.pdbx_seq_one_letter_code
_entity_poly.pdbx_strand_id
1 'polypeptide(L)'
;MGSGGSSDNGRKSAPPPPPMNDDNNNPPVDSRLPFPSFRDLFTLKNYWKTIRRNDKDCAKAMMYMYLTQNPDHTSKYPKFKNLSIADKEKMMADPAFENVAGAYLKVFDDVIAAVEDKPNDAQPACDRLIAVGKMHRAKVQGMDSGLFQAMEEPFLHMVGDVLQDRYNDKAENLFRKFYQFCLKYLAEGYNS
;
A
#
# COMPACT_ATOMS: atom_id res chain seq x y z
N MET A 1 -54.16 -51.35 39.99
CA MET A 1 -54.15 -49.87 40.01
C MET A 1 -52.71 -49.42 40.22
N GLY A 2 -52.19 -48.61 39.29
CA GLY A 2 -50.96 -47.79 39.41
C GLY A 2 -49.62 -48.55 39.40
N SER A 3 -48.53 -48.09 38.79
CA SER A 3 -48.26 -46.88 38.01
C SER A 3 -46.93 -47.09 37.27
N GLY A 4 -46.86 -46.70 36.00
CA GLY A 4 -45.59 -46.53 35.28
C GLY A 4 -44.97 -45.14 35.53
N GLY A 5 -43.79 -44.92 34.96
CA GLY A 5 -43.26 -43.57 34.75
C GLY A 5 -41.74 -43.42 34.89
N SER A 6 -41.01 -43.70 33.81
CA SER A 6 -39.66 -43.19 33.58
C SER A 6 -39.67 -41.65 33.53
N SER A 7 -38.70 -41.00 34.17
CA SER A 7 -38.45 -39.56 33.99
C SER A 7 -37.15 -39.37 33.22
N ASP A 8 -37.30 -39.10 31.92
CA ASP A 8 -36.32 -38.46 31.05
C ASP A 8 -36.28 -36.96 31.41
N ASN A 9 -35.11 -36.46 31.81
CA ASN A 9 -34.95 -35.07 32.23
C ASN A 9 -34.25 -34.28 31.12
N GLY A 10 -35.08 -33.61 30.31
CA GLY A 10 -34.65 -32.80 29.18
C GLY A 10 -33.72 -31.65 29.59
N ARG A 11 -32.48 -31.68 29.08
CA ARG A 11 -31.58 -30.53 29.09
C ARG A 11 -32.09 -29.50 28.07
N LYS A 12 -32.63 -28.39 28.57
CA LYS A 12 -32.88 -27.19 27.76
C LYS A 12 -31.55 -26.59 27.32
N SER A 13 -31.27 -26.64 26.02
CA SER A 13 -30.15 -25.95 25.38
C SER A 13 -30.33 -24.44 25.54
N ALA A 14 -29.34 -23.76 26.10
CA ALA A 14 -29.29 -22.30 26.10
C ALA A 14 -29.15 -21.79 24.65
N PRO A 15 -29.75 -20.64 24.30
CA PRO A 15 -29.56 -20.04 22.99
C PRO A 15 -28.09 -19.63 22.80
N PRO A 16 -27.56 -19.69 21.55
CA PRO A 16 -26.20 -19.25 21.28
C PRO A 16 -26.07 -17.75 21.62
N PRO A 17 -24.90 -17.31 22.13
CA PRO A 17 -24.67 -15.91 22.40
C PRO A 17 -24.77 -15.11 21.09
N PRO A 18 -25.29 -13.86 21.13
CA PRO A 18 -25.30 -12.99 19.97
C PRO A 18 -23.87 -12.78 19.44
N PRO A 19 -23.68 -12.56 18.13
CA PRO A 19 -22.37 -12.28 17.58
C PRO A 19 -21.81 -11.04 18.28
N MET A 20 -20.67 -11.20 18.94
CA MET A 20 -19.94 -10.08 19.53
C MET A 20 -19.46 -9.20 18.37
N ASN A 21 -20.05 -8.01 18.23
CA ASN A 21 -19.50 -6.96 17.40
C ASN A 21 -18.21 -6.46 18.08
N ASP A 22 -17.07 -6.99 17.64
CA ASP A 22 -15.70 -6.56 18.01
C ASP A 22 -15.35 -5.13 17.53
N ASP A 23 -16.33 -4.35 17.05
CA ASP A 23 -16.09 -3.02 16.47
C ASP A 23 -15.98 -1.90 17.53
N ASN A 24 -16.44 -2.13 18.76
CA ASN A 24 -16.51 -1.06 19.79
C ASN A 24 -15.18 -0.71 20.48
N ASN A 25 -14.06 -1.36 20.16
CA ASN A 25 -12.77 -1.12 20.83
C ASN A 25 -11.60 -0.83 19.87
N ASN A 26 -11.88 -0.65 18.58
CA ASN A 26 -10.85 -0.23 17.62
C ASN A 26 -10.67 1.29 17.66
N PRO A 27 -9.43 1.79 17.57
CA PRO A 27 -9.18 3.22 17.39
C PRO A 27 -9.98 3.76 16.20
N PRO A 28 -10.55 4.98 16.31
CA PRO A 28 -11.19 5.61 15.17
C PRO A 28 -10.16 5.78 14.04
N VAL A 29 -10.62 5.59 12.80
CA VAL A 29 -9.82 5.77 11.59
C VAL A 29 -10.34 6.99 10.85
N ASP A 30 -9.44 7.83 10.35
CA ASP A 30 -9.79 9.00 9.55
C ASP A 30 -10.59 8.57 8.31
N SER A 31 -11.71 9.25 8.04
CA SER A 31 -12.62 8.92 6.94
C SER A 31 -12.00 9.10 5.55
N ARG A 32 -10.85 9.78 5.44
CA ARG A 32 -10.09 9.92 4.20
C ARG A 32 -9.27 8.68 3.87
N LEU A 33 -8.95 7.85 4.86
CA LEU A 33 -8.20 6.61 4.63
C LEU A 33 -9.07 5.61 3.86
N PRO A 34 -8.47 4.79 2.99
CA PRO A 34 -9.23 3.88 2.14
C PRO A 34 -9.65 2.60 2.89
N PHE A 35 -9.39 2.51 4.19
CA PHE A 35 -9.62 1.33 5.01
C PHE A 35 -10.88 1.50 5.86
N PRO A 36 -11.84 0.56 5.80
CA PRO A 36 -13.10 0.67 6.55
C PRO A 36 -12.92 0.45 8.05
N SER A 37 -11.79 -0.13 8.49
CA SER A 37 -11.52 -0.41 9.89
C SER A 37 -10.03 -0.32 10.22
N PHE A 38 -9.71 -0.09 11.50
CA PHE A 38 -8.33 -0.13 12.00
C PHE A 38 -7.66 -1.50 11.76
N ARG A 39 -8.44 -2.58 11.78
CA ARG A 39 -7.96 -3.94 11.52
C ARG A 39 -7.35 -4.09 10.13
N ASP A 40 -7.94 -3.44 9.12
CA ASP A 40 -7.42 -3.47 7.75
C ASP A 40 -6.13 -2.68 7.63
N LEU A 41 -6.05 -1.49 8.26
CA LEU A 41 -4.82 -0.70 8.36
C LEU A 41 -3.71 -1.50 9.04
N PHE A 42 -4.02 -2.15 10.16
CA PHE A 42 -3.07 -3.00 10.88
C PHE A 42 -2.61 -4.20 10.04
N THR A 43 -3.50 -4.78 9.25
CA THR A 43 -3.18 -5.88 8.33
C THR A 43 -2.23 -5.42 7.22
N LEU A 44 -2.53 -4.29 6.56
CA LEU A 44 -1.65 -3.68 5.55
C LEU A 44 -0.25 -3.44 6.13
N LYS A 45 -0.16 -2.83 7.31
CA LYS A 45 1.11 -2.59 8.02
C LYS A 45 1.90 -3.88 8.21
N ASN A 46 1.25 -4.98 8.60
CA ASN A 46 1.94 -6.24 8.81
C ASN A 46 2.53 -6.81 7.51
N TYR A 47 1.84 -6.65 6.39
CA TYR A 47 2.43 -6.96 5.08
C TYR A 47 3.59 -6.02 4.76
N TRP A 48 3.42 -4.71 4.97
CA TRP A 48 4.44 -3.68 4.68
C TRP A 48 5.77 -3.91 5.41
N LYS A 49 5.75 -4.50 6.62
CA LYS A 49 6.99 -4.89 7.33
C LYS A 49 7.90 -5.78 6.48
N THR A 50 7.35 -6.60 5.58
CA THR A 50 8.15 -7.45 4.69
C THR A 50 8.82 -6.62 3.59
N ILE A 51 8.10 -5.66 3.03
CA ILE A 51 8.64 -4.69 2.06
C ILE A 51 9.77 -3.90 2.71
N ARG A 52 9.58 -3.38 3.93
CA ARG A 52 10.61 -2.65 4.67
C ARG A 52 11.88 -3.46 4.97
N ARG A 53 11.76 -4.78 5.14
CA ARG A 53 12.93 -5.66 5.35
C ARG A 53 13.74 -5.87 4.07
N ASN A 54 13.15 -5.61 2.91
CA ASN A 54 13.73 -5.81 1.58
C ASN A 54 13.66 -4.49 0.77
N ASP A 55 13.73 -3.35 1.45
CA ASP A 55 13.37 -2.03 0.92
C ASP A 55 14.14 -1.66 -0.35
N LYS A 56 15.46 -1.88 -0.37
CA LYS A 56 16.31 -1.61 -1.53
C LYS A 56 15.92 -2.42 -2.76
N ASP A 57 15.70 -3.72 -2.59
CA ASP A 57 15.37 -4.61 -3.70
C ASP A 57 13.94 -4.36 -4.18
N CYS A 58 13.00 -4.14 -3.27
CA CYS A 58 11.63 -3.74 -3.58
C CYS A 58 11.60 -2.43 -4.38
N ALA A 59 12.33 -1.41 -3.92
CA ALA A 59 12.38 -0.11 -4.58
C ALA A 59 12.90 -0.25 -6.01
N LYS A 60 14.03 -0.94 -6.19
CA LYS A 60 14.64 -1.16 -7.51
C LYS A 60 13.74 -1.99 -8.42
N ALA A 61 13.11 -3.05 -7.92
CA ALA A 61 12.19 -3.89 -8.69
C ALA A 61 10.98 -3.09 -9.19
N MET A 62 10.34 -2.31 -8.32
CA MET A 62 9.22 -1.43 -8.67
C MET A 62 9.62 -0.41 -9.75
N MET A 63 10.72 0.31 -9.56
CA MET A 63 11.17 1.32 -10.53
C MET A 63 11.58 0.69 -11.87
N TYR A 64 12.29 -0.45 -11.84
CA TYR A 64 12.74 -1.12 -13.06
C TYR A 64 11.56 -1.60 -13.89
N MET A 65 10.55 -2.18 -13.24
CA MET A 65 9.33 -2.63 -13.90
C MET A 65 8.53 -1.46 -14.47
N TYR A 66 8.40 -0.36 -13.75
CA TYR A 66 7.76 0.86 -14.25
C TYR A 66 8.43 1.37 -15.54
N LEU A 67 9.76 1.45 -15.57
CA LEU A 67 10.49 1.90 -16.75
C LEU A 67 10.46 0.88 -17.90
N THR A 68 10.39 -0.42 -17.59
CA THR A 68 10.25 -1.48 -18.61
C THR A 68 8.88 -1.45 -19.27
N GLN A 69 7.82 -1.21 -18.50
CA GLN A 69 6.45 -1.09 -19.00
C GLN A 69 6.19 0.25 -19.69
N ASN A 70 6.99 1.28 -19.37
CA ASN A 70 6.86 2.62 -19.93
C ASN A 70 8.23 3.18 -20.39
N PRO A 71 8.84 2.63 -21.46
CA PRO A 71 10.21 2.98 -21.86
C PRO A 71 10.42 4.48 -22.11
N ASP A 72 9.41 5.15 -22.67
CA ASP A 72 9.41 6.59 -22.96
C ASP A 72 9.58 7.46 -21.70
N HIS A 73 9.22 6.95 -20.53
CA HIS A 73 9.35 7.67 -19.26
C HIS A 73 10.80 7.79 -18.79
N THR A 74 11.73 6.97 -19.31
CA THR A 74 13.16 7.02 -18.96
C THR A 74 13.78 8.39 -19.22
N SER A 75 13.31 9.08 -20.27
CA SER A 75 13.74 10.44 -20.62
C SER A 75 13.50 11.47 -19.50
N LYS A 76 12.55 11.20 -18.59
CA LYS A 76 12.22 12.06 -17.44
C LYS A 76 13.16 11.89 -16.25
N TYR A 77 14.11 10.97 -16.34
CA TYR A 77 15.11 10.70 -15.30
C TYR A 77 16.52 11.03 -15.80
N PRO A 78 16.97 12.30 -15.74
CA PRO A 78 18.29 12.71 -16.23
C PRO A 78 19.46 11.93 -15.61
N LYS A 79 19.27 11.41 -14.38
CA LYS A 79 20.25 10.58 -13.69
C LYS A 79 20.51 9.23 -14.39
N PHE A 80 19.59 8.77 -15.23
CA PHE A 80 19.68 7.48 -15.91
C PHE A 80 20.24 7.57 -17.33
N LYS A 81 20.74 8.75 -17.76
CA LYS A 81 21.21 8.98 -19.14
C LYS A 81 22.26 8.00 -19.68
N ASN A 82 22.99 7.31 -18.80
CA ASN A 82 24.03 6.33 -19.16
C ASN A 82 23.60 4.87 -18.88
N LEU A 83 22.34 4.68 -18.47
CA LEU A 83 21.75 3.39 -18.17
C LEU A 83 20.84 2.97 -19.33
N SER A 84 20.73 1.67 -19.54
CA SER A 84 19.83 1.09 -20.53
C SER A 84 18.88 0.13 -19.83
N ILE A 85 17.57 0.26 -20.09
CA ILE A 85 16.54 -0.64 -19.55
C ILE A 85 16.79 -2.10 -19.99
N ALA A 86 17.41 -2.31 -21.16
CA ALA A 86 17.74 -3.65 -21.63
C ALA A 86 18.85 -4.32 -20.80
N ASP A 87 19.64 -3.55 -20.05
CA ASP A 87 20.73 -4.05 -19.21
C ASP A 87 20.32 -4.03 -17.73
N LYS A 88 19.47 -4.99 -17.38
CA LYS A 88 18.90 -5.12 -16.03
C LYS A 88 19.98 -5.19 -14.96
N GLU A 89 21.00 -6.02 -15.16
CA GLU A 89 22.05 -6.23 -14.16
C GLU A 89 22.79 -4.93 -13.85
N LYS A 90 23.17 -4.17 -14.88
CA LYS A 90 23.81 -2.86 -14.71
C LYS A 90 22.90 -1.86 -14.02
N MET A 91 21.62 -1.79 -14.39
CA MET A 91 20.67 -0.88 -13.72
C MET A 91 20.49 -1.22 -12.24
N MET A 92 20.31 -2.49 -11.91
CA MET A 92 20.06 -2.94 -10.54
C MET A 92 21.28 -2.77 -9.62
N ALA A 93 22.47 -2.68 -10.20
CA ALA A 93 23.73 -2.40 -9.50
C ALA A 93 24.09 -0.90 -9.45
N ASP A 94 23.38 -0.04 -10.19
CA ASP A 94 23.73 1.39 -10.29
C ASP A 94 23.28 2.20 -9.05
N PRO A 95 24.18 2.94 -8.39
CA PRO A 95 23.84 3.72 -7.20
C PRO A 95 22.85 4.87 -7.48
N ALA A 96 22.88 5.49 -8.66
CA ALA A 96 21.95 6.56 -8.99
C ALA A 96 20.53 6.00 -9.19
N PHE A 97 20.42 4.81 -9.78
CA PHE A 97 19.18 4.05 -9.88
C PHE A 97 18.63 3.68 -8.50
N GLU A 98 19.44 3.07 -7.63
CA GLU A 98 19.05 2.75 -6.26
C GLU A 98 18.53 3.97 -5.49
N ASN A 99 19.24 5.11 -5.58
CA ASN A 99 18.85 6.33 -4.88
C ASN A 99 17.50 6.89 -5.36
N VAL A 100 17.24 6.89 -6.68
CA VAL A 100 15.97 7.37 -7.23
C VAL A 100 14.83 6.42 -6.87
N ALA A 101 15.05 5.11 -7.03
CA ALA A 101 14.08 4.09 -6.68
C ALA A 101 13.71 4.14 -5.20
N GLY A 102 14.71 4.25 -4.31
CA GLY A 102 14.52 4.36 -2.87
C GLY A 102 13.70 5.58 -2.47
N ALA A 103 13.90 6.72 -3.15
CA ALA A 103 13.11 7.93 -2.90
C ALA A 103 11.61 7.72 -3.19
N TYR A 104 11.26 6.91 -4.20
CA TYR A 104 9.87 6.59 -4.52
C TYR A 104 9.26 5.70 -3.44
N LEU A 105 9.94 4.59 -3.07
CA LEU A 105 9.43 3.69 -2.05
C LEU A 105 9.30 4.39 -0.68
N LYS A 106 10.23 5.31 -0.37
CA LYS A 106 10.20 6.10 0.86
C LYS A 106 8.93 6.95 1.00
N VAL A 107 8.36 7.46 -0.09
CA VAL A 107 7.09 8.22 -0.02
C VAL A 107 5.99 7.33 0.55
N PHE A 108 5.87 6.08 0.08
CA PHE A 108 4.89 5.14 0.60
C PHE A 108 5.17 4.74 2.06
N ASP A 109 6.45 4.55 2.42
CA ASP A 109 6.84 4.25 3.80
C ASP A 109 6.47 5.40 4.76
N ASP A 110 6.77 6.64 4.37
CA ASP A 110 6.43 7.85 5.14
C ASP A 110 4.91 7.98 5.34
N VAL A 111 4.12 7.67 4.30
CA VAL A 111 2.65 7.70 4.37
C VAL A 111 2.13 6.62 5.33
N ILE A 112 2.62 5.39 5.23
CA ILE A 112 2.23 4.29 6.12
C ILE A 112 2.59 4.60 7.57
N ALA A 113 3.79 5.16 7.81
CA ALA A 113 4.22 5.56 9.14
C ALA A 113 3.34 6.66 9.73
N ALA A 114 2.95 7.66 8.93
CA ALA A 114 2.08 8.76 9.38
C ALA A 114 0.69 8.26 9.79
N VAL A 115 0.07 7.39 8.98
CA VAL A 115 -1.26 6.83 9.30
C VAL A 115 -1.19 5.81 10.44
N GLU A 116 -0.04 5.18 10.66
CA GLU A 116 0.20 4.29 11.81
C GLU A 116 0.30 5.08 13.11
N ASP A 117 1.02 6.20 13.12
CA ASP A 117 1.21 7.05 14.30
C ASP A 117 -0.11 7.65 14.77
N LYS A 118 -0.93 8.14 13.83
CA LYS A 118 -2.25 8.75 14.11
C LYS A 118 -3.32 8.25 13.13
N PRO A 119 -3.91 7.07 13.36
CA PRO A 119 -4.92 6.50 12.48
C PRO A 119 -6.17 7.37 12.30
N ASN A 120 -6.47 8.23 13.26
CA ASN A 120 -7.60 9.16 13.24
C ASN A 120 -7.29 10.53 12.61
N ASP A 121 -6.06 10.76 12.17
CA ASP A 121 -5.65 11.98 11.48
C ASP A 121 -4.72 11.67 10.29
N ALA A 122 -5.32 11.58 9.11
CA ALA A 122 -4.59 11.35 7.86
C ALA A 122 -3.97 12.62 7.28
N GLN A 123 -4.12 13.80 7.91
CA GLN A 123 -3.65 15.06 7.35
C GLN A 123 -2.14 15.04 7.04
N PRO A 124 -1.24 14.56 7.91
CA PRO A 124 0.19 14.54 7.61
C PRO A 124 0.53 13.68 6.37
N ALA A 125 -0.18 12.57 6.20
CA ALA A 125 -0.05 11.72 5.01
C ALA A 125 -0.53 12.45 3.75
N CYS A 126 -1.68 13.11 3.81
CA CYS A 126 -2.23 13.90 2.69
C CYS A 126 -1.28 15.04 2.30
N ASP A 127 -0.80 15.83 3.27
CA ASP A 127 0.12 16.94 3.03
C ASP A 127 1.42 16.49 2.37
N ARG A 128 1.95 15.34 2.81
CA ARG A 128 3.15 14.75 2.22
C ARG A 128 2.94 14.40 0.74
N LEU A 129 1.83 13.74 0.41
CA LEU A 129 1.50 13.36 -0.97
C LEU A 129 1.24 14.59 -1.84
N ILE A 130 0.51 15.58 -1.35
CA ILE A 130 0.27 16.86 -2.04
C ILE A 130 1.60 17.56 -2.33
N ALA A 131 2.51 17.63 -1.36
CA ALA A 131 3.83 18.23 -1.54
C ALA A 131 4.67 17.51 -2.61
N VAL A 132 4.61 16.17 -2.65
CA VAL A 132 5.26 15.36 -3.69
C VAL A 132 4.65 15.64 -5.07
N GLY A 133 3.31 15.74 -5.17
CA GLY A 133 2.61 16.12 -6.41
C GLY A 133 3.05 17.49 -6.93
N LYS A 134 3.04 18.51 -6.07
CA LYS A 134 3.52 19.87 -6.38
C LYS A 134 4.98 19.87 -6.85
N MET A 135 5.83 19.09 -6.18
CA MET A 135 7.24 18.96 -6.53
C MET A 135 7.43 18.39 -7.94
N HIS A 136 6.68 17.35 -8.31
CA HIS A 136 6.74 16.78 -9.66
C HIS A 136 6.26 17.78 -10.72
N ARG A 137 5.16 18.49 -10.48
CA ARG A 137 4.68 19.56 -11.38
C ARG A 137 5.75 20.62 -11.62
N ALA A 138 6.47 21.03 -10.56
CA ALA A 138 7.46 22.09 -10.64
C ALA A 138 8.80 21.63 -11.27
N LYS A 139 9.17 20.35 -11.12
CA LYS A 139 10.53 19.88 -11.44
C LYS A 139 10.63 18.92 -12.62
N VAL A 140 9.53 18.27 -13.02
CA VAL A 140 9.54 17.26 -14.09
C VAL A 140 8.86 17.83 -15.33
N GLN A 141 9.66 18.33 -16.26
CA GLN A 141 9.15 18.92 -17.50
C GLN A 141 8.46 17.86 -18.37
N GLY A 142 7.31 18.23 -18.95
CA GLY A 142 6.55 17.36 -19.85
C GLY A 142 6.02 16.09 -19.21
N MET A 143 5.86 16.06 -17.88
CA MET A 143 5.09 15.04 -17.18
C MET A 143 3.61 15.42 -17.22
N ASP A 144 2.72 14.44 -17.34
CA ASP A 144 1.29 14.56 -17.01
C ASP A 144 0.96 13.73 -15.75
N SER A 145 -0.21 13.95 -15.15
CA SER A 145 -0.61 13.25 -13.92
C SER A 145 -0.84 11.74 -14.11
N GLY A 146 -1.09 11.27 -15.34
CA GLY A 146 -1.26 9.86 -15.67
C GLY A 146 -0.01 9.03 -15.39
N LEU A 147 1.17 9.65 -15.35
CA LEU A 147 2.40 8.95 -14.96
C LEU A 147 2.37 8.42 -13.52
N PHE A 148 1.64 9.08 -12.61
CA PHE A 148 1.44 8.52 -11.27
C PHE A 148 0.59 7.25 -11.32
N GLN A 149 -0.42 7.19 -12.18
CA GLN A 149 -1.26 6.00 -12.33
C GLN A 149 -0.47 4.83 -12.93
N ALA A 150 0.46 5.10 -13.85
CA ALA A 150 1.29 4.06 -14.49
C ALA A 150 2.23 3.32 -13.51
N MET A 151 2.41 3.81 -12.28
CA MET A 151 3.22 3.17 -11.23
C MET A 151 2.42 2.19 -10.34
N GLU A 152 1.08 2.12 -10.48
CA GLU A 152 0.24 1.22 -9.67
C GLU A 152 0.59 -0.26 -9.89
N GLU A 153 0.58 -0.73 -11.13
CA GLU A 153 0.86 -2.13 -11.45
C GLU A 153 2.31 -2.53 -11.10
N PRO A 154 3.33 -1.69 -11.39
CA PRO A 154 4.67 -1.92 -10.87
C PRO A 154 4.76 -2.03 -9.33
N PHE A 155 3.98 -1.22 -8.62
CA PHE A 155 3.90 -1.29 -7.16
C PHE A 155 3.28 -2.61 -6.69
N LEU A 156 2.14 -3.01 -7.27
CA LEU A 156 1.44 -4.24 -6.87
C LEU A 156 2.22 -5.51 -7.22
N HIS A 157 2.88 -5.56 -8.37
CA HIS A 157 3.72 -6.69 -8.72
C HIS A 157 4.94 -6.78 -7.79
N MET A 158 5.56 -5.66 -7.40
CA MET A 158 6.61 -5.68 -6.37
C MET A 158 6.10 -6.24 -5.04
N VAL A 159 4.89 -5.83 -4.62
CA VAL A 159 4.25 -6.35 -3.40
C VAL A 159 4.02 -7.87 -3.52
N GLY A 160 3.55 -8.34 -4.67
CA GLY A 160 3.36 -9.77 -4.94
C GLY A 160 4.66 -10.55 -4.84
N ASP A 161 5.72 -10.05 -5.49
CA ASP A 161 7.04 -10.67 -5.48
C ASP A 161 7.63 -10.77 -4.08
N VAL A 162 7.51 -9.74 -3.23
CA VAL A 162 8.13 -9.79 -1.90
C VAL A 162 7.28 -10.55 -0.87
N LEU A 163 5.95 -10.63 -1.07
CA LEU A 163 5.07 -11.36 -0.16
C LEU A 163 4.93 -12.84 -0.51
N GLN A 164 5.17 -13.24 -1.77
CA GLN A 164 5.11 -14.62 -2.25
C GLN A 164 3.78 -15.28 -1.82
N ASP A 165 3.83 -16.42 -1.12
CA ASP A 165 2.63 -17.16 -0.65
C ASP A 165 1.68 -16.34 0.25
N ARG A 166 2.15 -15.21 0.81
CA ARG A 166 1.30 -14.31 1.61
C ARG A 166 0.57 -13.27 0.77
N TYR A 167 0.89 -13.15 -0.51
CA TYR A 167 0.14 -12.33 -1.46
C TYR A 167 -1.13 -13.09 -1.87
N ASN A 168 -2.27 -12.57 -1.45
CA ASN A 168 -3.60 -13.11 -1.77
C ASN A 168 -4.55 -11.95 -2.07
N ASP A 169 -5.79 -12.25 -2.45
CA ASP A 169 -6.81 -11.25 -2.80
C ASP A 169 -6.98 -10.17 -1.74
N LYS A 170 -6.84 -10.52 -0.46
CA LYS A 170 -6.91 -9.56 0.64
C LYS A 170 -5.69 -8.63 0.62
N ALA A 171 -4.48 -9.17 0.50
CA ALA A 171 -3.25 -8.38 0.42
C ALA A 171 -3.29 -7.44 -0.80
N GLU A 172 -3.61 -7.96 -1.98
CA GLU A 172 -3.75 -7.17 -3.21
C GLU A 172 -4.75 -6.03 -3.02
N ASN A 173 -5.97 -6.33 -2.56
CA ASN A 173 -7.02 -5.33 -2.40
C ASN A 173 -6.61 -4.23 -1.40
N LEU A 174 -5.93 -4.58 -0.31
CA LEU A 174 -5.42 -3.60 0.66
C LEU A 174 -4.36 -2.68 0.03
N PHE A 175 -3.42 -3.25 -0.71
CA PHE A 175 -2.37 -2.47 -1.38
C PHE A 175 -2.89 -1.62 -2.54
N ARG A 176 -3.87 -2.12 -3.29
CA ARG A 176 -4.55 -1.35 -4.34
C ARG A 176 -5.28 -0.15 -3.76
N LYS A 177 -6.06 -0.35 -2.69
CA LYS A 177 -6.71 0.73 -1.93
C LYS A 177 -5.71 1.75 -1.40
N PHE A 178 -4.60 1.29 -0.82
CA PHE A 178 -3.51 2.14 -0.36
C PHE A 178 -2.92 2.98 -1.49
N TYR A 179 -2.64 2.36 -2.63
CA TYR A 179 -2.08 3.06 -3.79
C TYR A 179 -3.05 4.13 -4.32
N GLN A 180 -4.33 3.79 -4.46
CA GLN A 180 -5.37 4.72 -4.92
C GLN A 180 -5.54 5.92 -3.98
N PHE A 181 -5.42 5.70 -2.66
CA PHE A 181 -5.33 6.80 -1.70
C PHE A 181 -4.10 7.70 -1.98
N CYS A 182 -2.92 7.12 -2.18
CA CYS A 182 -1.72 7.88 -2.51
C CYS A 182 -1.89 8.68 -3.81
N LEU A 183 -2.39 8.03 -4.86
CA LEU A 183 -2.62 8.60 -6.18
C LEU A 183 -3.54 9.81 -6.12
N LYS A 184 -4.65 9.73 -5.38
CA LYS A 184 -5.61 10.84 -5.22
C LYS A 184 -4.89 12.13 -4.78
N TYR A 185 -4.12 12.06 -3.69
CA TYR A 185 -3.48 13.26 -3.12
C TYR A 185 -2.22 13.69 -3.88
N LEU A 186 -1.50 12.75 -4.53
CA LEU A 186 -0.46 13.09 -5.50
C LEU A 186 -1.03 13.90 -6.66
N ALA A 187 -2.14 13.45 -7.25
CA ALA A 187 -2.81 14.12 -8.34
C ALA A 187 -3.40 15.47 -7.91
N GLU A 188 -3.98 15.57 -6.70
CA GLU A 188 -4.45 16.83 -6.13
C GLU A 188 -3.31 17.85 -6.03
N GLY A 189 -2.17 17.47 -5.45
CA GLY A 189 -1.01 18.35 -5.36
C GLY A 189 -0.44 18.73 -6.73
N TYR A 190 -0.42 17.78 -7.67
CA TYR A 190 0.04 18.05 -9.03
C TYR A 190 -0.87 19.04 -9.78
N ASN A 191 -2.19 18.96 -9.56
CA ASN A 191 -3.19 19.81 -10.23
C ASN A 191 -3.45 21.14 -9.51
N SER A 192 -2.93 21.33 -8.29
CA SER A 192 -3.06 22.57 -7.51
C SER A 192 -2.20 23.74 -7.98
#